data_AF-A0A1F5PJS2-F1
#
_entry.id   AF-A0A1F5PJS2-F1
#
_cell.length_a   1.000
_cell.length_b   1.000
_cell.length_c   1.000
_cell.angle_alpha   90.00
_cell.angle_beta   90.00
_cell.angle_gamma   90.00
#
_symmetry.space_group_name_H-M   'P 1'
#
loop_
_entity.id
_entity.type
_entity.pdbx_description
1 polymer ?
#
loop_
_entity_poly.entity_id
_entity_poly.type
_entity_poly.pdbx_seq_one_letter_code
_entity_poly.pdbx_strand_id
1 'polypeptide(L)'
;MDFDGTVADTFKPGPGGLGVTEAYQNAVSELFGAQGPEVFDRVGGLQNRTPGELIQHMLSEGPFDNLVDSARAFHERHVHRLGNCVPAGKGLSLEWDDNAPAGAITELLVRLKLSYLMEQVGAQMDNGSCWPQQCSGLASFLDAISWLNRHHDVDILVAIISSGHEQFIRRTFCSWGLPVPPIMLSDDDLRGMGEIESHRRVKPSPFLMTLVHKQWARIRGLRLDQAVTEDMRSHTVMCGDDWRKDGGLAQNCGVPFLWFNPTGAKANDLPEPSVGFRCWTQPAGLLASPETEELLSQGGAFSDIVRQWQRQVVRV
;
A
#
# COMPACT_ATOMS: atom_id res chain seq x y z
N MET A 1 3.46 5.68 -5.52
CA MET A 1 2.53 4.72 -6.10
C MET A 1 1.75 4.06 -4.98
N ASP A 2 0.49 3.74 -5.20
CA ASP A 2 -0.21 2.72 -4.43
C ASP A 2 0.33 1.31 -4.77
N PHE A 3 -0.04 0.30 -3.97
CA PHE A 3 0.38 -1.09 -4.19
C PHE A 3 -0.78 -2.00 -4.64
N ASP A 4 -1.85 -2.10 -3.85
CA ASP A 4 -2.94 -3.06 -4.06
C ASP A 4 -3.83 -2.63 -5.23
N GLY A 5 -3.94 -3.45 -6.28
CA GLY A 5 -4.67 -3.08 -7.50
C GLY A 5 -3.91 -2.17 -8.45
N THR A 6 -2.85 -1.51 -7.97
CA THR A 6 -2.00 -0.59 -8.75
C THR A 6 -0.72 -1.25 -9.26
N VAL A 7 0.02 -1.91 -8.36
CA VAL A 7 1.30 -2.59 -8.62
C VAL A 7 1.10 -4.10 -8.62
N ALA A 8 0.32 -4.61 -7.67
CA ALA A 8 0.02 -6.02 -7.48
C ALA A 8 -1.48 -6.28 -7.57
N ASP A 9 -1.90 -7.32 -8.30
CA ASP A 9 -3.29 -7.82 -8.27
C ASP A 9 -3.47 -8.69 -7.01
N THR A 10 -3.73 -8.02 -5.88
CA THR A 10 -3.96 -8.67 -4.57
C THR A 10 -5.43 -9.00 -4.32
N PHE A 11 -6.33 -8.59 -5.21
CA PHE A 11 -7.76 -8.85 -5.09
C PHE A 11 -8.15 -10.28 -5.48
N LYS A 12 -7.29 -10.96 -6.23
CA LYS A 12 -7.47 -12.38 -6.54
C LYS A 12 -6.78 -13.23 -5.48
N PRO A 13 -7.41 -14.33 -5.03
CA PRO A 13 -6.77 -15.26 -4.12
C PRO A 13 -5.56 -15.95 -4.78
N GLY A 14 -4.63 -16.39 -3.94
CA GLY A 14 -3.51 -17.22 -4.37
C GLY A 14 -3.90 -18.67 -4.64
N PRO A 15 -2.92 -19.54 -4.86
CA PRO A 15 -3.14 -20.98 -5.00
C PRO A 15 -3.88 -21.53 -3.77
N GLY A 16 -4.81 -22.46 -3.99
CA GLY A 16 -5.64 -23.00 -2.91
C GLY A 16 -6.74 -22.05 -2.41
N GLY A 17 -6.98 -20.93 -3.09
CA GLY A 17 -8.11 -20.03 -2.79
C GLY A 17 -7.89 -19.11 -1.60
N LEU A 18 -6.67 -19.03 -1.05
CA LEU A 18 -6.36 -18.15 0.07
C LEU A 18 -6.09 -16.72 -0.44
N GLY A 19 -7.04 -15.82 -0.21
CA GLY A 19 -6.89 -14.37 -0.39
C GLY A 19 -6.90 -13.63 0.93
N VAL A 20 -7.03 -12.30 0.86
CA VAL A 20 -7.06 -11.43 2.05
C VAL A 20 -8.25 -11.78 2.96
N THR A 21 -9.43 -11.99 2.39
CA THR A 21 -10.65 -12.31 3.15
C THR A 21 -10.52 -13.64 3.88
N GLU A 22 -10.08 -14.68 3.17
CA GLU A 22 -9.90 -16.02 3.73
C GLU A 22 -8.81 -16.03 4.81
N ALA A 23 -7.72 -15.28 4.61
CA ALA A 23 -6.69 -15.13 5.63
C ALA A 23 -7.20 -14.45 6.91
N TYR A 24 -8.11 -13.47 6.80
CA TYR A 24 -8.77 -12.89 7.98
C TYR A 24 -9.67 -13.89 8.68
N GLN A 25 -10.50 -14.64 7.94
CA GLN A 25 -11.37 -15.65 8.52
C GLN A 25 -10.57 -16.74 9.26
N ASN A 26 -9.48 -17.21 8.66
CA ASN A 26 -8.57 -18.16 9.30
C ASN A 26 -7.95 -17.58 10.57
N ALA A 27 -7.45 -16.34 10.51
CA ALA A 27 -6.81 -15.69 11.64
C ALA A 27 -7.79 -15.44 12.79
N VAL A 28 -9.02 -15.04 12.48
CA VAL A 28 -10.12 -14.90 13.46
C VAL A 28 -10.44 -16.24 14.12
N SER A 29 -10.57 -17.30 13.32
CA SER A 29 -10.87 -18.64 13.81
C SER A 29 -9.78 -19.17 14.73
N GLU A 30 -8.51 -18.98 14.38
CA GLU A 30 -7.39 -19.44 15.19
C GLU A 30 -7.19 -18.56 16.45
N LEU A 31 -7.41 -17.25 16.36
CA LEU A 31 -7.23 -16.32 17.48
C LEU A 31 -8.33 -16.44 18.55
N PHE A 32 -9.59 -16.62 18.13
CA PHE A 32 -10.75 -16.61 19.03
C PHE A 32 -11.45 -17.97 19.16
N GLY A 33 -10.91 -19.01 18.52
CA GLY A 33 -11.51 -20.34 18.48
C GLY A 33 -12.87 -20.35 17.80
N ALA A 34 -13.74 -21.29 18.21
CA ALA A 34 -15.03 -21.53 17.57
C ALA A 34 -15.98 -20.32 17.60
N GLN A 35 -15.83 -19.39 18.56
CA GLN A 35 -16.67 -18.20 18.66
C GLN A 35 -16.24 -17.08 17.71
N GLY A 36 -14.98 -17.07 17.27
CA GLY A 36 -14.44 -16.03 16.39
C GLY A 36 -15.24 -15.84 15.10
N PRO A 37 -15.42 -16.89 14.29
CA PRO A 37 -16.13 -16.80 13.02
C PRO A 37 -17.58 -16.33 13.19
N GLU A 38 -18.29 -16.83 14.21
CA GLU A 38 -19.68 -16.43 14.48
C GLU A 38 -19.80 -14.93 14.78
N VAL A 39 -18.87 -14.38 15.57
CA VAL A 39 -18.86 -12.95 15.89
C VAL A 39 -18.42 -12.13 14.67
N PHE A 40 -17.41 -12.59 13.93
CA PHE A 40 -16.92 -11.92 12.73
C PHE A 40 -18.01 -11.79 11.65
N ASP A 41 -18.78 -12.85 11.41
CA ASP A 41 -19.89 -12.84 10.47
C ASP A 41 -21.03 -11.94 10.97
N ARG A 42 -21.33 -11.98 12.27
CA ARG A 42 -22.36 -11.12 12.89
C ARG A 42 -22.05 -9.64 12.75
N VAL A 43 -20.79 -9.24 12.94
CA VAL A 43 -20.37 -7.85 12.71
C VAL A 43 -20.20 -7.52 11.24
N GLY A 44 -20.42 -8.47 10.32
CA GLY A 44 -20.41 -8.28 8.87
C GLY A 44 -19.05 -8.42 8.18
N GLY A 45 -18.04 -9.00 8.84
CA GLY A 45 -16.71 -9.24 8.27
C GLY A 45 -15.82 -7.99 8.20
N LEU A 46 -15.11 -7.76 7.09
CA LEU A 46 -14.20 -6.60 6.99
C LEU A 46 -14.92 -5.27 6.78
N GLN A 47 -15.81 -5.16 5.80
CA GLN A 47 -16.56 -3.93 5.47
C GLN A 47 -15.69 -2.65 5.35
N ASN A 48 -14.49 -2.75 4.78
CA ASN A 48 -13.51 -1.64 4.71
C ASN A 48 -13.05 -1.07 6.06
N ARG A 49 -13.29 -1.77 7.19
CA ARG A 49 -12.74 -1.40 8.49
C ARG A 49 -11.25 -1.65 8.56
N THR A 50 -10.57 -0.83 9.34
CA THR A 50 -9.22 -1.12 9.81
C THR A 50 -9.22 -2.33 10.74
N PRO A 51 -8.09 -3.03 10.93
CA PRO A 51 -7.98 -4.13 11.89
C PRO A 51 -8.42 -3.73 13.31
N GLY A 52 -8.07 -2.51 13.75
CA GLY A 52 -8.44 -2.00 15.07
C GLY A 52 -9.95 -1.80 15.23
N GLU A 53 -10.60 -1.21 14.23
CA GLU A 53 -12.07 -1.03 14.23
C GLU A 53 -12.80 -2.38 14.20
N LEU A 54 -12.28 -3.36 13.45
CA LEU A 54 -12.83 -4.71 13.45
C LEU A 54 -12.76 -5.34 14.84
N ILE A 55 -11.59 -5.32 15.50
CA ILE A 55 -11.43 -5.89 16.83
C ILE A 55 -12.30 -5.17 17.85
N GLN A 56 -12.36 -3.84 17.83
CA GLN A 56 -13.25 -3.09 18.73
C GLN A 56 -14.71 -3.50 18.56
N HIS A 57 -15.17 -3.64 17.32
CA HIS A 57 -16.56 -4.03 17.05
C HIS A 57 -16.83 -5.50 17.43
N MET A 58 -15.87 -6.42 17.19
CA MET A 58 -16.00 -7.81 17.64
C MET A 58 -16.05 -7.92 19.17
N LEU A 59 -15.22 -7.13 19.87
CA LEU A 59 -15.21 -7.11 21.34
C LEU A 59 -16.48 -6.47 21.92
N SER A 60 -17.12 -5.51 21.23
CA SER A 60 -18.36 -4.89 21.69
C SER A 60 -19.61 -5.76 21.46
N GLU A 61 -19.67 -6.50 20.35
CA GLU A 61 -20.83 -7.31 19.97
C GLU A 61 -20.72 -8.80 20.37
N GLY A 62 -19.51 -9.24 20.69
CA GLY A 62 -19.20 -10.60 21.11
C GLY A 62 -19.18 -10.77 22.63
N PRO A 63 -19.03 -12.01 23.12
CA PRO A 63 -18.80 -12.27 24.53
C PRO A 63 -17.38 -11.80 24.91
N PHE A 64 -17.26 -10.55 25.36
CA PHE A 64 -15.99 -9.86 25.61
C PHE A 64 -14.96 -10.73 26.34
N ASP A 65 -15.31 -11.24 27.53
CA ASP A 65 -14.40 -12.03 28.38
C ASP A 65 -13.89 -13.26 27.63
N ASN A 66 -14.77 -14.01 26.97
CA ASN A 66 -14.40 -15.22 26.22
C ASN A 66 -13.45 -14.92 25.04
N LEU A 67 -13.70 -13.82 24.31
CA LEU A 67 -12.84 -13.43 23.20
C LEU A 67 -11.45 -12.99 23.69
N VAL A 68 -11.40 -12.21 24.78
CA VAL A 68 -10.15 -11.75 25.39
C VAL A 68 -9.36 -12.94 25.95
N ASP A 69 -10.00 -13.86 26.66
CA ASP A 69 -9.36 -15.07 27.20
C ASP A 69 -8.81 -15.98 26.09
N SER A 70 -9.55 -16.13 24.99
CA SER A 70 -9.09 -16.91 23.84
C SER A 70 -7.87 -16.29 23.19
N ALA A 71 -7.90 -14.96 22.96
CA ALA A 71 -6.77 -14.25 22.39
C ALA A 71 -5.55 -14.23 23.33
N ARG A 72 -5.74 -14.17 24.65
CA ARG A 72 -4.68 -14.30 25.65
C ARG A 72 -4.04 -15.68 25.60
N ALA A 73 -4.84 -16.74 25.61
CA ALA A 73 -4.35 -18.11 25.52
C ALA A 73 -3.59 -18.36 24.20
N PHE A 74 -4.03 -17.74 23.10
CA PHE A 74 -3.30 -17.75 21.84
C PHE A 74 -1.96 -17.01 21.96
N HIS A 75 -1.97 -15.79 22.50
CA HIS A 75 -0.79 -14.96 22.72
C HIS A 75 0.31 -15.73 23.46
N GLU A 76 -0.01 -16.30 24.62
CA GLU A 76 0.93 -17.04 25.47
C GLU A 76 1.61 -18.22 24.73
N ARG A 77 0.88 -18.86 23.82
CA ARG A 77 1.37 -20.06 23.11
C ARG A 77 2.09 -19.75 21.81
N HIS A 78 1.69 -18.69 21.09
CA HIS A 78 2.02 -18.53 19.67
C HIS A 78 2.70 -17.20 19.32
N VAL A 79 2.72 -16.21 20.20
CA VAL A 79 3.26 -14.86 19.88
C VAL A 79 4.69 -14.88 19.34
N HIS A 80 5.53 -15.79 19.84
CA HIS A 80 6.92 -15.95 19.40
C HIS A 80 7.08 -16.29 17.91
N ARG A 81 6.07 -16.92 17.29
CA ARG A 81 6.08 -17.29 15.86
C ARG A 81 5.74 -16.12 14.94
N LEU A 82 5.12 -15.08 15.49
CA LEU A 82 4.59 -13.93 14.75
C LEU A 82 5.57 -12.74 14.72
N GLY A 83 6.72 -12.84 15.39
CA GLY A 83 7.68 -11.75 15.54
C GLY A 83 8.18 -11.17 14.21
N ASN A 84 8.31 -12.01 13.17
CA ASN A 84 8.89 -11.63 11.88
C ASN A 84 7.88 -11.13 10.83
N CYS A 85 6.58 -11.13 11.14
CA CYS A 85 5.55 -10.73 10.17
C CYS A 85 5.49 -9.22 9.94
N VAL A 86 5.90 -8.42 10.93
CA VAL A 86 5.95 -6.95 10.87
C VAL A 86 7.37 -6.52 11.27
N PRO A 87 7.99 -5.55 10.56
CA PRO A 87 9.35 -5.10 10.87
C PRO A 87 9.50 -4.57 12.31
N ALA A 88 10.68 -4.74 12.89
CA ALA A 88 10.97 -4.22 14.22
C ALA A 88 10.76 -2.70 14.29
N GLY A 89 10.13 -2.23 15.37
CA GLY A 89 9.81 -0.81 15.58
C GLY A 89 8.59 -0.31 14.78
N LYS A 90 7.88 -1.18 14.08
CA LYS A 90 6.61 -0.88 13.39
C LYS A 90 5.45 -1.71 13.99
N GLY A 91 4.22 -1.32 13.66
CA GLY A 91 3.00 -1.93 14.20
C GLY A 91 2.70 -1.50 15.65
N LEU A 92 1.71 -2.15 16.26
CA LEU A 92 1.38 -1.96 17.67
C LEU A 92 2.23 -2.88 18.56
N SER A 93 2.29 -2.58 19.86
CA SER A 93 2.96 -3.47 20.82
C SER A 93 2.21 -4.80 20.94
N LEU A 94 2.97 -5.90 21.01
CA LEU A 94 2.45 -7.22 21.39
C LEU A 94 2.48 -7.44 22.91
N GLU A 95 2.93 -6.46 23.70
CA GLU A 95 2.80 -6.53 25.15
C GLU A 95 1.32 -6.55 25.53
N TRP A 96 0.97 -7.53 26.35
CA TRP A 96 -0.41 -7.74 26.76
C TRP A 96 -0.75 -6.84 27.96
N ASP A 97 -1.82 -6.06 27.86
CA ASP A 97 -2.38 -5.26 28.95
C ASP A 97 -3.82 -5.70 29.20
N ASP A 98 -4.07 -6.23 30.41
CA ASP A 98 -5.40 -6.70 30.83
C ASP A 98 -6.44 -5.59 30.90
N ASN A 99 -6.01 -4.34 31.07
CA ASN A 99 -6.91 -3.19 31.11
C ASN A 99 -7.24 -2.65 29.71
N ALA A 100 -6.42 -2.96 28.71
CA ALA A 100 -6.55 -2.46 27.35
C ALA A 100 -6.10 -3.49 26.29
N PRO A 101 -6.70 -4.69 26.23
CA PRO A 101 -6.18 -5.79 25.40
C PRO A 101 -6.35 -5.56 23.89
N ALA A 102 -7.24 -4.65 23.48
CA ALA A 102 -7.62 -4.44 22.08
C ALA A 102 -6.42 -4.14 21.16
N GLY A 103 -5.40 -3.42 21.64
CA GLY A 103 -4.20 -3.12 20.87
C GLY A 103 -3.37 -4.37 20.55
N ALA A 104 -3.10 -5.19 21.56
CA ALA A 104 -2.37 -6.45 21.40
C ALA A 104 -3.16 -7.45 20.54
N ILE A 105 -4.48 -7.56 20.75
CA ILE A 105 -5.36 -8.42 19.95
C ILE A 105 -5.35 -8.00 18.48
N THR A 106 -5.39 -6.70 18.21
CA THR A 106 -5.31 -6.15 16.85
C THR A 106 -4.00 -6.53 16.17
N GLU A 107 -2.87 -6.41 16.87
CA GLU A 107 -1.57 -6.77 16.33
C GLU A 107 -1.43 -8.29 16.11
N LEU A 108 -1.97 -9.12 17.01
CA LEU A 108 -2.03 -10.58 16.83
C LEU A 108 -2.81 -10.94 15.56
N LEU A 109 -4.00 -10.37 15.37
CA LEU A 109 -4.82 -10.59 14.18
C LEU A 109 -4.06 -10.22 12.90
N VAL A 110 -3.43 -9.04 12.88
CA VAL A 110 -2.65 -8.57 11.72
C VAL A 110 -1.52 -9.54 11.40
N ARG A 111 -0.70 -9.90 12.40
CA ARG A 111 0.48 -10.76 12.17
C ARG A 111 0.09 -12.17 11.79
N LEU A 112 -0.96 -12.73 12.39
CA LEU A 112 -1.46 -14.07 12.05
C LEU A 112 -2.05 -14.13 10.64
N LYS A 113 -2.86 -13.14 10.25
CA LYS A 113 -3.30 -12.99 8.86
C LYS A 113 -2.10 -12.92 7.91
N LEU A 114 -1.11 -12.11 8.26
CA LEU A 114 0.10 -11.98 7.46
C LEU A 114 0.89 -13.28 7.36
N SER A 115 0.99 -14.09 8.42
CA SER A 115 1.71 -15.36 8.31
C SER A 115 1.09 -16.27 7.25
N TYR A 116 -0.24 -16.35 7.14
CA TYR A 116 -0.88 -17.12 6.07
C TYR A 116 -0.62 -16.54 4.68
N LEU A 117 -0.75 -15.22 4.52
CA LEU A 117 -0.53 -14.56 3.23
C LEU A 117 0.93 -14.65 2.78
N MET A 118 1.88 -14.55 3.71
CA MET A 118 3.30 -14.63 3.42
C MET A 118 3.71 -15.98 2.85
N GLU A 119 3.06 -17.07 3.25
CA GLU A 119 3.30 -18.41 2.67
C GLU A 119 2.88 -18.49 1.20
N GLN A 120 1.90 -17.68 0.77
CA GLN A 120 1.41 -17.66 -0.60
C GLN A 120 2.26 -16.79 -1.53
N VAL A 121 3.04 -15.85 -1.00
CA VAL A 121 3.82 -14.94 -1.85
C VAL A 121 4.91 -15.72 -2.59
N GLY A 122 4.86 -15.65 -3.92
CA GLY A 122 5.71 -16.39 -4.84
C GLY A 122 5.17 -17.77 -5.24
N ALA A 123 4.04 -18.21 -4.69
CA ALA A 123 3.43 -19.49 -5.04
C ALA A 123 2.94 -19.49 -6.49
N GLN A 124 3.12 -20.61 -7.19
CA GLN A 124 2.75 -20.76 -8.59
C GLN A 124 1.22 -20.90 -8.75
N MET A 125 0.67 -20.12 -9.67
CA MET A 125 -0.72 -20.16 -10.12
C MET A 125 -0.87 -21.12 -11.30
N ASP A 126 -2.10 -21.54 -11.61
CA ASP A 126 -2.40 -22.48 -12.71
C ASP A 126 -1.91 -22.02 -14.09
N ASN A 127 -1.79 -20.70 -14.29
CA ASN A 127 -1.29 -20.10 -15.53
C ASN A 127 0.26 -19.97 -15.58
N GLY A 128 0.98 -20.55 -14.61
CA GLY A 128 2.44 -20.50 -14.51
C GLY A 128 3.02 -19.19 -13.94
N SER A 129 2.18 -18.21 -13.63
CA SER A 129 2.61 -16.99 -12.93
C SER A 129 2.74 -17.21 -11.41
N CYS A 130 3.27 -16.24 -10.68
CA CYS A 130 3.35 -16.27 -9.22
C CYS A 130 2.29 -15.36 -8.60
N TRP A 131 1.83 -15.68 -7.39
CA TRP A 131 0.93 -14.83 -6.62
C TRP A 131 1.68 -13.89 -5.64
N PRO A 132 1.23 -12.64 -5.46
CA PRO A 132 0.27 -11.94 -6.31
C PRO A 132 0.88 -11.66 -7.69
N GLN A 133 0.03 -11.50 -8.70
CA GLN A 133 0.48 -11.15 -10.05
C GLN A 133 0.82 -9.66 -10.13
N GLN A 134 1.79 -9.30 -10.96
CA GLN A 134 2.04 -7.90 -11.29
C GLN A 134 0.89 -7.34 -12.12
N CYS A 135 0.54 -6.08 -11.88
CA CYS A 135 -0.29 -5.33 -12.82
C CYS A 135 0.44 -5.18 -14.17
N SER A 136 -0.31 -5.23 -15.28
CA SER A 136 0.25 -5.32 -16.62
C SER A 136 1.24 -4.19 -16.91
N GLY A 137 2.45 -4.54 -17.38
CA GLY A 137 3.49 -3.62 -17.80
C GLY A 137 4.38 -3.04 -16.69
N LEU A 138 4.17 -3.41 -15.42
CA LEU A 138 4.87 -2.80 -14.28
C LEU A 138 6.40 -2.91 -14.42
N ALA A 139 6.90 -4.09 -14.77
CA ALA A 139 8.34 -4.30 -14.99
C ALA A 139 8.91 -3.33 -16.03
N SER A 140 8.23 -3.15 -17.17
CA SER A 140 8.64 -2.21 -18.22
C SER A 140 8.70 -0.77 -17.73
N PHE A 141 7.79 -0.36 -16.84
CA PHE A 141 7.82 0.96 -16.23
C PHE A 141 9.01 1.16 -15.29
N LEU A 142 9.30 0.18 -14.43
CA LEU A 142 10.46 0.24 -13.54
C LEU A 142 11.79 0.17 -14.32
N ASP A 143 11.83 -0.57 -15.42
CA ASP A 143 12.96 -0.63 -16.33
C ASP A 143 13.20 0.73 -17.01
N ALA A 144 12.14 1.41 -17.46
CA ALA A 144 12.23 2.75 -18.04
C ALA A 144 12.80 3.77 -17.04
N ILE A 145 12.31 3.76 -15.80
CA ILE A 145 12.87 4.58 -14.71
C ILE A 145 14.35 4.25 -14.49
N SER A 146 14.68 2.96 -14.40
CA SER A 146 16.06 2.52 -14.16
C SER A 146 16.99 2.88 -15.30
N TRP A 147 16.49 2.90 -16.54
CA TRP A 147 17.24 3.31 -17.71
C TRP A 147 17.50 4.82 -17.71
N LEU A 148 16.48 5.64 -17.41
CA LEU A 148 16.62 7.09 -17.24
C LEU A 148 17.68 7.40 -16.18
N ASN A 149 17.57 6.80 -15.00
CA ASN A 149 18.52 7.05 -13.90
C ASN A 149 19.97 6.65 -14.20
N ARG A 150 20.21 5.76 -15.19
CA ARG A 150 21.56 5.29 -15.54
C ARG A 150 22.17 6.04 -16.73
N HIS A 151 21.35 6.50 -17.66
CA HIS A 151 21.82 7.04 -18.94
C HIS A 151 21.54 8.53 -19.10
N HIS A 152 20.65 9.08 -18.28
CA HIS A 152 20.32 10.49 -18.24
C HIS A 152 20.65 11.02 -16.84
N ASP A 153 21.03 12.29 -16.73
CA ASP A 153 21.34 12.95 -15.45
C ASP A 153 20.02 13.25 -14.69
N VAL A 154 19.23 12.21 -14.48
CA VAL A 154 17.89 12.24 -13.90
C VAL A 154 17.88 11.27 -12.72
N ASP A 155 17.19 11.64 -11.65
CA ASP A 155 17.12 10.83 -10.43
C ASP A 155 15.68 10.65 -9.96
N ILE A 156 14.99 9.66 -10.55
CA ILE A 156 13.63 9.30 -10.20
C ILE A 156 13.66 8.22 -9.11
N LEU A 157 13.05 8.51 -7.97
CA LEU A 157 12.85 7.56 -6.89
C LEU A 157 11.39 7.09 -6.86
N VAL A 158 11.20 5.78 -6.73
CA VAL A 158 9.87 5.19 -6.54
C VAL A 158 9.59 5.00 -5.06
N ALA A 159 8.42 5.47 -4.62
CA ALA A 159 7.91 5.27 -3.27
C ALA A 159 6.55 4.55 -3.29
N ILE A 160 6.28 3.72 -2.28
CA ILE A 160 4.97 3.08 -2.07
C ILE A 160 4.24 3.75 -0.91
N ILE A 161 2.95 4.06 -1.11
CA ILE A 161 2.00 4.45 -0.07
C ILE A 161 0.83 3.46 -0.14
N SER A 162 0.73 2.55 0.82
CA SER A 162 -0.25 1.46 0.78
C SER A 162 -0.83 1.17 2.17
N SER A 163 -2.08 0.72 2.21
CA SER A 163 -2.70 0.13 3.42
C SER A 163 -2.29 -1.33 3.65
N GLY A 164 -1.49 -1.91 2.75
CA GLY A 164 -0.85 -3.21 2.93
C GLY A 164 0.29 -3.16 3.95
N HIS A 165 1.01 -4.27 4.03
CA HIS A 165 2.05 -4.49 5.04
C HIS A 165 3.42 -4.58 4.39
N GLU A 166 4.45 -4.03 5.05
CA GLU A 166 5.75 -3.85 4.41
C GLU A 166 6.41 -5.17 4.01
N GLN A 167 6.39 -6.18 4.89
CA GLN A 167 7.02 -7.47 4.60
C GLN A 167 6.34 -8.20 3.44
N PHE A 168 5.02 -8.07 3.34
CA PHE A 168 4.26 -8.60 2.22
C PHE A 168 4.70 -7.95 0.92
N ILE A 169 4.68 -6.61 0.86
CA ILE A 169 5.09 -5.82 -0.31
C ILE A 169 6.53 -6.18 -0.71
N ARG A 170 7.47 -6.18 0.24
CA ARG A 170 8.88 -6.53 0.00
C ARG A 170 9.01 -7.92 -0.61
N ARG A 171 8.39 -8.92 0.01
CA ARG A 171 8.47 -10.31 -0.47
C ARG A 171 7.85 -10.46 -1.84
N THR A 172 6.78 -9.73 -2.14
CA THR A 172 6.16 -9.70 -3.47
C THR A 172 7.16 -9.19 -4.52
N PHE A 173 7.77 -8.03 -4.32
CA PHE A 173 8.81 -7.51 -5.23
C PHE A 173 9.98 -8.50 -5.39
N CYS A 174 10.47 -9.08 -4.30
CA CYS A 174 11.53 -10.09 -4.35
C CYS A 174 11.12 -11.34 -5.16
N SER A 175 9.88 -11.83 -4.99
CA SER A 175 9.38 -13.00 -5.72
C SER A 175 9.30 -12.77 -7.24
N TRP A 176 9.16 -11.51 -7.66
CA TRP A 176 9.14 -11.09 -9.05
C TRP A 176 10.54 -10.80 -9.61
N GLY A 177 11.58 -10.81 -8.77
CA GLY A 177 12.93 -10.37 -9.17
C GLY A 177 13.02 -8.87 -9.47
N LEU A 178 12.08 -8.06 -8.94
CA LEU A 178 12.05 -6.62 -9.16
C LEU A 178 12.71 -5.86 -7.99
N PRO A 179 13.30 -4.68 -8.24
CA PRO A 179 13.88 -3.86 -7.18
C PRO A 179 12.80 -3.39 -6.20
N VAL A 180 13.05 -3.56 -4.91
CA VAL A 180 12.16 -3.08 -3.86
C VAL A 180 12.29 -1.55 -3.76
N PRO A 181 11.18 -0.79 -3.78
CA PRO A 181 11.20 0.65 -3.57
C PRO A 181 11.89 1.03 -2.24
N PRO A 182 12.81 2.01 -2.23
CA PRO A 182 13.57 2.37 -1.03
C PRO A 182 12.70 3.08 0.03
N ILE A 183 11.58 3.67 -0.39
CA ILE A 183 10.60 4.29 0.50
C ILE A 183 9.31 3.50 0.42
N MET A 184 8.88 2.98 1.56
CA MET A 184 7.57 2.34 1.73
C MET A 184 6.92 2.91 2.97
N LEU A 185 5.74 3.47 2.78
CA LEU A 185 4.83 3.86 3.85
C LEU A 185 3.66 2.87 3.84
N SER A 186 3.69 1.94 4.78
CA SER A 186 2.69 0.87 4.92
C SER A 186 1.77 1.14 6.11
N ASP A 187 0.74 0.31 6.30
CA ASP A 187 -0.09 0.35 7.50
C ASP A 187 0.73 0.05 8.77
N ASP A 188 1.83 -0.72 8.65
CA ASP A 188 2.71 -1.00 9.78
C ASP A 188 3.39 0.25 10.32
N ASP A 189 3.78 1.18 9.43
CA ASP A 189 4.30 2.48 9.83
C ASP A 189 3.26 3.28 10.60
N LEU A 190 2.04 3.31 10.09
CA LEU A 190 1.00 4.23 10.54
C LEU A 190 0.32 3.75 11.83
N ARG A 191 0.13 2.43 12.01
CA ARG A 191 -0.39 1.86 13.26
C ARG A 191 0.54 2.14 14.43
N GLY A 192 1.86 2.05 14.23
CA GLY A 192 2.86 2.34 15.27
C GLY A 192 3.03 3.82 15.61
N MET A 193 2.51 4.73 14.78
CA MET A 193 2.57 6.18 15.03
C MET A 193 1.47 6.65 16.01
N GLY A 194 1.64 6.32 17.29
CA GLY A 194 1.07 6.99 18.48
C GLY A 194 -0.28 7.73 18.32
N GLU A 195 -0.37 8.96 18.82
CA GLU A 195 -1.60 9.80 18.90
C GLU A 195 -1.95 10.53 17.59
N ILE A 196 -1.84 9.88 16.44
CA ILE A 196 -2.31 10.50 15.17
C ILE A 196 -3.79 10.15 14.98
N GLU A 197 -4.64 11.12 14.68
CA GLU A 197 -6.05 10.85 14.39
C GLU A 197 -6.20 9.85 13.23
N SER A 198 -7.11 8.87 13.36
CA SER A 198 -7.24 7.75 12.40
C SER A 198 -7.43 8.23 10.95
N HIS A 199 -8.26 9.26 10.74
CA HIS A 199 -8.52 9.83 9.40
C HIS A 199 -7.27 10.43 8.75
N ARG A 200 -6.25 10.83 9.53
CA ARG A 200 -4.99 11.35 9.00
C ARG A 200 -4.03 10.26 8.56
N ARG A 201 -4.25 9.02 9.02
CA ARG A 201 -3.43 7.83 8.70
C ARG A 201 -3.93 7.08 7.47
N VAL A 202 -5.01 7.52 6.84
CA VAL A 202 -5.55 6.88 5.65
C VAL A 202 -5.61 7.86 4.49
N LYS A 203 -5.59 7.35 3.27
CA LYS A 203 -5.86 8.15 2.07
C LYS A 203 -7.30 8.68 2.16
N PRO A 204 -7.58 9.93 1.77
CA PRO A 204 -6.75 10.85 0.98
C PRO A 204 -5.90 11.86 1.80
N SER A 205 -5.50 11.55 3.04
CA SER A 205 -4.78 12.48 3.90
C SER A 205 -3.40 12.91 3.34
N PRO A 206 -3.12 14.21 3.16
CA PRO A 206 -1.81 14.69 2.68
C PRO A 206 -0.66 14.45 3.67
N PHE A 207 -0.98 14.06 4.90
CA PHE A 207 0.00 13.63 5.89
C PHE A 207 0.87 12.47 5.38
N LEU A 208 0.28 11.55 4.61
CA LEU A 208 1.00 10.40 4.06
C LEU A 208 2.12 10.81 3.10
N MET A 209 1.84 11.75 2.19
CA MET A 209 2.86 12.30 1.28
C MET A 209 3.94 13.07 2.04
N THR A 210 3.56 13.78 3.12
CA THR A 210 4.52 14.47 3.99
C THR A 210 5.52 13.49 4.62
N LEU A 211 5.08 12.29 5.03
CA LEU A 211 5.96 11.25 5.54
C LEU A 211 6.90 10.71 4.47
N VAL A 212 6.41 10.49 3.25
CA VAL A 212 7.24 10.07 2.10
C VAL A 212 8.30 11.13 1.79
N HIS A 213 7.94 12.40 1.72
CA HIS A 213 8.87 13.50 1.48
C HIS A 213 9.94 13.61 2.57
N LYS A 214 9.57 13.39 3.84
CA LYS A 214 10.53 13.33 4.96
C LYS A 214 11.53 12.18 4.80
N GLN A 215 11.08 11.01 4.38
CA GLN A 215 11.97 9.87 4.14
C GLN A 215 12.90 10.14 2.94
N TRP A 216 12.36 10.71 1.86
CA TRP A 216 13.14 11.10 0.69
C TRP A 216 14.23 12.12 1.05
N ALA A 217 13.87 13.19 1.76
CA ALA A 217 14.82 14.21 2.17
C ALA A 217 15.92 13.62 3.08
N ARG A 218 15.56 12.70 3.98
CA ARG A 218 16.52 11.99 4.82
C ARG A 218 17.50 11.15 4.00
N ILE A 219 17.03 10.41 3.00
CA ILE A 219 17.89 9.63 2.10
C ILE A 219 18.87 10.55 1.35
N ARG A 220 18.44 11.77 1.02
CA ARG A 220 19.26 12.78 0.32
C ARG A 220 20.11 13.66 1.23
N GLY A 221 20.03 13.50 2.56
CA GLY A 221 20.71 14.39 3.51
C GLY A 221 20.20 15.83 3.47
N LEU A 222 18.98 16.05 2.99
CA LEU A 222 18.37 17.36 2.85
C LEU A 222 17.54 17.72 4.09
N ARG A 223 17.53 19.01 4.43
CA ARG A 223 16.60 19.58 5.41
C ARG A 223 15.37 20.08 4.67
N LEU A 224 14.19 19.62 5.07
CA LEU A 224 12.94 20.13 4.53
C LEU A 224 12.66 21.54 5.06
N ASP A 225 12.55 22.49 4.15
CA ASP A 225 11.94 23.79 4.36
C ASP A 225 10.77 23.97 3.37
N GLN A 226 10.16 25.16 3.38
CA GLN A 226 9.01 25.44 2.51
C GLN A 226 9.39 25.41 1.02
N ALA A 227 10.53 25.99 0.64
CA ALA A 227 10.97 26.06 -0.75
C ALA A 227 11.26 24.66 -1.30
N VAL A 228 11.98 23.83 -0.54
CA VAL A 228 12.22 22.42 -0.89
C VAL A 228 10.90 21.66 -1.00
N THR A 229 9.95 21.90 -0.10
CA THR A 229 8.65 21.19 -0.14
C THR A 229 7.83 21.56 -1.38
N GLU A 230 7.82 22.83 -1.77
CA GLU A 230 7.14 23.31 -2.98
C GLU A 230 7.77 22.72 -4.24
N ASP A 231 9.09 22.77 -4.34
CA ASP A 231 9.86 22.18 -5.45
C ASP A 231 9.66 20.65 -5.54
N MET A 232 9.64 19.95 -4.42
CA MET A 232 9.37 18.50 -4.42
C MET A 232 7.99 18.16 -4.99
N ARG A 233 6.96 18.98 -4.73
CA ARG A 233 5.61 18.72 -5.23
C ARG A 233 5.53 18.81 -6.76
N SER A 234 6.21 19.78 -7.38
CA SER A 234 6.26 19.86 -8.85
C SER A 234 6.99 18.67 -9.48
N HIS A 235 7.89 18.03 -8.72
CA HIS A 235 8.65 16.85 -9.13
C HIS A 235 8.09 15.53 -8.55
N THR A 236 6.82 15.51 -8.13
CA THR A 236 6.16 14.31 -7.62
C THR A 236 4.94 13.98 -8.48
N VAL A 237 4.70 12.69 -8.70
CA VAL A 237 3.46 12.19 -9.30
C VAL A 237 2.92 11.03 -8.45
N MET A 238 1.62 11.03 -8.19
CA MET A 238 0.94 9.93 -7.51
C MET A 238 0.31 8.99 -8.54
N CYS A 239 0.51 7.69 -8.37
CA CYS A 239 -0.13 6.67 -9.19
C CYS A 239 -0.98 5.77 -8.29
N GLY A 240 -2.20 5.46 -8.70
CA GLY A 240 -3.12 4.60 -7.93
C GLY A 240 -4.32 4.16 -8.74
N ASP A 241 -5.06 3.18 -8.24
CA ASP A 241 -6.25 2.58 -8.88
C ASP A 241 -7.56 3.18 -8.37
N ASP A 242 -7.57 3.74 -7.16
CA ASP A 242 -8.74 4.39 -6.55
C ASP A 242 -8.66 5.92 -6.70
N TRP A 243 -9.43 6.48 -7.64
CA TRP A 243 -9.45 7.93 -7.86
C TRP A 243 -9.96 8.75 -6.67
N ARG A 244 -10.74 8.17 -5.75
CA ARG A 244 -11.20 8.87 -4.54
C ARG A 244 -10.11 8.88 -3.46
N LYS A 245 -9.43 7.75 -3.27
CA LYS A 245 -8.38 7.61 -2.26
C LYS A 245 -7.04 8.15 -2.75
N ASP A 246 -6.49 7.58 -3.82
CA ASP A 246 -5.20 7.96 -4.38
C ASP A 246 -5.27 9.28 -5.13
N GLY A 247 -6.32 9.48 -5.93
CA GLY A 247 -6.56 10.74 -6.60
C GLY A 247 -6.84 11.87 -5.60
N GLY A 248 -7.65 11.60 -4.57
CA GLY A 248 -7.85 12.55 -3.48
C GLY A 248 -6.56 12.88 -2.72
N LEU A 249 -5.69 11.89 -2.48
CA LEU A 249 -4.37 12.13 -1.89
C LEU A 249 -3.53 13.04 -2.79
N ALA A 250 -3.50 12.75 -4.09
CA ALA A 250 -2.77 13.55 -5.08
C ALA A 250 -3.26 15.01 -5.09
N GLN A 251 -4.59 15.19 -5.15
CA GLN A 251 -5.25 16.49 -5.11
C GLN A 251 -4.92 17.28 -3.84
N ASN A 252 -5.05 16.64 -2.67
CA ASN A 252 -4.76 17.27 -1.38
C ASN A 252 -3.28 17.63 -1.22
N CYS A 253 -2.38 17.00 -1.98
CA CYS A 253 -0.96 17.32 -2.00
C CYS A 253 -0.55 18.29 -3.12
N GLY A 254 -1.47 18.63 -4.03
CA GLY A 254 -1.17 19.45 -5.21
C GLY A 254 -0.20 18.77 -6.18
N VAL A 255 -0.25 17.44 -6.30
CA VAL A 255 0.59 16.67 -7.24
C VAL A 255 -0.27 16.04 -8.34
N PRO A 256 0.25 15.87 -9.56
CA PRO A 256 -0.42 15.14 -10.62
C PRO A 256 -0.82 13.71 -10.23
N PHE A 257 -1.91 13.22 -10.84
CA PHE A 257 -2.42 11.87 -10.60
C PHE A 257 -2.43 11.01 -11.87
N LEU A 258 -1.74 9.88 -11.84
CA LEU A 258 -1.85 8.83 -12.87
C LEU A 258 -2.80 7.75 -12.37
N TRP A 259 -3.99 7.70 -12.96
CA TRP A 259 -5.02 6.74 -12.58
C TRP A 259 -4.84 5.41 -13.32
N PHE A 260 -4.38 4.39 -12.61
CA PHE A 260 -4.33 3.04 -13.14
C PHE A 260 -5.73 2.44 -13.19
N ASN A 261 -6.28 2.34 -14.39
CA ASN A 261 -7.67 1.98 -14.63
C ASN A 261 -7.74 0.90 -15.71
N PRO A 262 -7.29 -0.34 -15.43
CA PRO A 262 -7.20 -1.41 -16.42
C PRO A 262 -8.56 -1.78 -17.04
N THR A 263 -9.66 -1.52 -16.32
CA THR A 263 -11.03 -1.79 -16.77
C THR A 263 -11.60 -0.69 -17.67
N GLY A 264 -10.99 0.49 -17.69
CA GLY A 264 -11.52 1.65 -18.40
C GLY A 264 -12.81 2.20 -17.77
N ALA A 265 -12.97 2.07 -16.45
CA ALA A 265 -14.06 2.68 -15.70
C ALA A 265 -14.12 4.19 -15.96
N LYS A 266 -15.32 4.77 -15.96
CA LYS A 266 -15.48 6.22 -16.05
C LYS A 266 -15.41 6.83 -14.66
N ALA A 267 -14.73 7.96 -14.53
CA ALA A 267 -14.78 8.82 -13.35
C ALA A 267 -15.26 10.20 -13.78
N ASN A 268 -16.23 10.75 -13.05
CA ASN A 268 -16.83 12.03 -13.38
C ASN A 268 -15.97 13.21 -12.88
N ASP A 269 -15.21 13.00 -11.81
CA ASP A 269 -14.50 14.05 -11.08
C ASP A 269 -13.04 13.65 -10.80
N LEU A 270 -12.26 13.38 -11.86
CA LEU A 270 -10.83 13.16 -11.69
C LEU A 270 -10.14 14.47 -11.31
N PRO A 271 -9.18 14.46 -10.36
CA PRO A 271 -8.44 15.65 -9.99
C PRO A 271 -7.56 16.12 -11.16
N GLU A 272 -7.41 17.43 -11.36
CA GLU A 272 -6.51 17.96 -12.39
C GLU A 272 -5.15 18.39 -11.78
N PRO A 273 -4.01 18.10 -12.42
CA PRO A 273 -3.86 17.32 -13.66
C PRO A 273 -3.88 15.80 -13.41
N SER A 274 -4.69 15.06 -14.19
CA SER A 274 -4.68 13.60 -14.17
C SER A 274 -4.79 12.93 -15.53
N VAL A 275 -4.24 11.72 -15.63
CA VAL A 275 -4.33 10.87 -16.82
C VAL A 275 -4.70 9.45 -16.39
N GLY A 276 -5.73 8.90 -17.03
CA GLY A 276 -6.06 7.48 -16.92
C GLY A 276 -5.21 6.63 -17.86
N PHE A 277 -4.70 5.51 -17.37
CA PHE A 277 -3.96 4.53 -18.17
C PHE A 277 -4.35 3.10 -17.79
N ARG A 278 -4.27 2.17 -18.73
CA ARG A 278 -4.73 0.77 -18.55
C ARG A 278 -3.60 -0.22 -18.33
N CYS A 279 -2.40 0.14 -18.73
CA CYS A 279 -1.22 -0.71 -18.69
C CYS A 279 0.02 0.17 -18.43
N TRP A 280 0.89 -0.27 -17.54
CA TRP A 280 2.12 0.44 -17.18
C TRP A 280 3.11 0.60 -18.34
N THR A 281 2.94 -0.11 -19.46
CA THR A 281 3.70 0.16 -20.69
C THR A 281 3.40 1.54 -21.27
N GLN A 282 2.23 2.13 -20.99
CA GLN A 282 1.86 3.47 -21.46
C GLN A 282 2.71 4.57 -20.78
N PRO A 283 2.76 4.68 -19.43
CA PRO A 283 3.67 5.61 -18.78
C PRO A 283 5.14 5.24 -19.03
N ALA A 284 5.49 3.97 -19.21
CA ALA A 284 6.86 3.58 -19.58
C ALA A 284 7.27 4.17 -20.95
N GLY A 285 6.39 4.08 -21.94
CA GLY A 285 6.62 4.65 -23.27
C GLY A 285 6.70 6.17 -23.26
N LEU A 286 5.93 6.83 -22.39
CA LEU A 286 6.03 8.28 -22.19
C LEU A 286 7.39 8.67 -21.58
N LEU A 287 7.84 7.95 -20.55
CA LEU A 287 9.15 8.19 -19.93
C LEU A 287 10.31 7.96 -20.91
N ALA A 288 10.17 7.02 -21.84
CA ALA A 288 11.15 6.72 -22.88
C ALA A 288 11.01 7.56 -24.15
N SER A 289 10.16 8.60 -24.16
CA SER A 289 10.07 9.52 -25.30
C SER A 289 11.20 10.56 -25.21
N PRO A 290 11.84 10.93 -26.34
CA PRO A 290 12.89 11.94 -26.36
C PRO A 290 12.48 13.27 -25.73
N GLU A 291 11.22 13.68 -25.90
CA GLU A 291 10.69 14.92 -25.33
C GLU A 291 10.64 14.87 -23.80
N THR A 292 10.23 13.75 -23.22
CA THR A 292 10.21 13.56 -21.75
C THR A 292 11.62 13.44 -21.20
N GLU A 293 12.52 12.75 -21.90
CA GLU A 293 13.94 12.65 -21.54
C GLU A 293 14.60 14.03 -21.49
N GLU A 294 14.40 14.84 -22.53
CA GLU A 294 14.91 16.21 -22.59
C GLU A 294 14.34 17.07 -21.45
N LEU A 295 13.02 17.01 -21.24
CA LEU A 295 12.34 17.76 -20.19
C LEU A 295 12.87 17.41 -18.81
N LEU A 296 12.99 16.11 -18.48
CA LEU A 296 13.51 15.65 -17.19
C LEU A 296 14.99 16.02 -16.99
N SER A 297 15.82 15.90 -18.04
CA SER A 297 17.24 16.27 -17.98
C SER A 297 17.45 17.77 -17.75
N GLN A 298 16.46 18.60 -18.06
CA GLN A 298 16.46 20.04 -17.80
C GLN A 298 15.83 20.42 -16.44
N GLY A 299 15.48 19.43 -15.60
CA GLY A 299 14.80 19.66 -14.33
C GLY A 299 13.32 20.03 -14.50
N GLY A 300 12.68 19.55 -15.56
CA GLY A 300 11.26 19.79 -15.81
C GLY A 300 10.36 19.07 -14.81
N ALA A 301 9.22 19.70 -14.50
CA ALA A 301 8.24 19.18 -13.55
C ALA A 301 7.43 18.00 -14.11
N PHE A 302 7.08 17.04 -13.25
CA PHE A 302 6.18 15.94 -13.64
C PHE A 302 4.79 16.44 -14.05
N SER A 303 4.34 17.60 -13.55
CA SER A 303 3.09 18.20 -13.99
C SER A 303 3.06 18.51 -15.49
N ASP A 304 4.21 18.85 -16.08
CA ASP A 304 4.27 19.18 -17.50
C ASP A 304 4.27 17.92 -18.36
N ILE A 305 4.93 16.86 -17.90
CA ILE A 305 4.87 15.51 -18.51
C ILE A 305 3.43 14.99 -18.51
N VAL A 306 2.72 15.08 -17.38
CA VAL A 306 1.33 14.63 -17.28
C VAL A 306 0.41 15.46 -18.19
N ARG A 307 0.58 16.78 -18.26
CA ARG A 307 -0.18 17.64 -19.17
C ARG A 307 0.11 17.34 -20.64
N GLN A 308 1.35 17.01 -21.00
CA GLN A 308 1.69 16.58 -22.35
C GLN A 308 0.94 15.29 -22.70
N TRP A 309 0.91 14.34 -21.76
CA TRP A 309 0.21 13.08 -21.95
C TRP A 309 -1.32 13.27 -22.06
N GLN A 310 -1.93 14.12 -21.23
CA GLN A 310 -3.36 14.48 -21.35
C GLN A 310 -3.70 14.94 -22.77
N ARG A 311 -2.87 15.80 -23.37
CA ARG A 311 -3.09 16.30 -24.75
C ARG A 311 -2.97 15.21 -25.81
N GLN A 312 -2.17 14.19 -25.58
CA GLN A 312 -2.02 13.05 -26.50
C GLN A 312 -3.20 12.08 -26.40
N VAL A 313 -3.71 11.82 -25.20
CA VAL A 313 -4.81 10.88 -24.97
C VAL A 313 -6.15 11.44 -25.44
N VAL A 314 -6.41 12.75 -25.30
CA VAL A 314 -7.66 13.40 -25.77
C VAL A 314 -7.80 13.40 -27.31
N ARG A 315 -6.73 13.09 -28.06
CA ARG A 315 -6.73 13.05 -29.53
C ARG A 315 -7.10 11.68 -30.12
N VAL A 316 -7.40 10.67 -29.29
CA VAL A 316 -7.81 9.31 -29.69
C VAL A 316 -9.29 9.10 -29.43
#